data_AF-A0A8B8ALT8-F1
#
_entry.id   AF-A0A8B8ALT8-F1
#
_cell.length_a   1.000
_cell.length_b   1.000
_cell.length_c   1.000
_cell.angle_alpha   90.00
_cell.angle_beta   90.00
_cell.angle_gamma   90.00
#
_symmetry.space_group_name_H-M   'P 1'
#
loop_
_entity.id
_entity.type
_entity.pdbx_description
1 polymer ?
#
loop_
_entity_poly.entity_id
_entity_poly.type
_entity_poly.pdbx_seq_one_letter_code
_entity_poly.pdbx_strand_id
1 'polypeptide(L)'
;MKTLNDIFQSGGHASAPYSAAIKVAVCGIGQVVQYRNANGDQRESMTVGFADQSMAVKGTLYDLTKKETLRVGTTVMLMNTIIKRDMKTIVITNKSKVLKTSPLANISEERIKEGHALACPPPADRVQIKSVHSSPVKTLVTIRGQIISEEMERTVKVGGVDTSVRSLRVKDETAVCKVTLWRDFAKRKTSVGSHIQITDVAVQLYNDEKSLSTTTRTTLEEVETPEMMKVMTFIAFEWVDSNFLSMTADSEDEDFPEFTVSKETLRNALGCEENDMESS
;
A
#
# COMPACT_ATOMS: atom_id res chain seq x y z
N MET A 1 14.34 -17.04 32.40
CA MET A 1 14.71 -16.02 31.40
C MET A 1 13.69 -14.91 31.50
N LYS A 2 14.09 -13.62 31.45
CA LYS A 2 13.13 -12.51 31.54
C LYS A 2 12.19 -12.52 30.33
N THR A 3 10.93 -12.18 30.55
CA THR A 3 9.97 -11.98 29.47
C THR A 3 10.23 -10.66 28.75
N LEU A 4 9.68 -10.50 27.55
CA LEU A 4 9.73 -9.23 26.81
C LEU A 4 9.13 -8.10 27.63
N ASN A 5 7.99 -8.33 28.28
CA ASN A 5 7.36 -7.31 29.12
C ASN A 5 8.28 -6.89 30.28
N ASP A 6 8.94 -7.83 30.96
CA ASP A 6 9.92 -7.51 32.01
C ASP A 6 11.09 -6.68 31.48
N ILE A 7 11.56 -6.98 30.26
CA ILE A 7 12.69 -6.28 29.63
C ILE A 7 12.30 -4.85 29.29
N PHE A 8 11.13 -4.62 28.69
CA PHE A 8 10.69 -3.29 28.25
C PHE A 8 10.14 -2.43 29.39
N GLN A 9 9.63 -3.03 30.47
CA GLN A 9 9.19 -2.30 31.66
C GLN A 9 10.32 -2.05 32.67
N SER A 10 11.43 -2.79 32.61
CA SER A 10 12.59 -2.49 33.44
C SER A 10 13.11 -1.08 33.13
N GLY A 11 13.08 -0.19 34.13
CA GLY A 11 13.60 1.17 34.01
C GLY A 11 15.04 1.20 33.48
N GLY A 12 15.43 2.30 32.82
CA GLY A 12 16.76 2.44 32.24
C GLY A 12 16.79 3.42 31.07
N HIS A 13 17.96 3.52 30.41
CA HIS A 13 18.12 4.39 29.26
C HIS A 13 17.22 3.98 28.08
N ALA A 14 16.81 4.98 27.29
CA ALA A 14 15.94 4.80 26.13
C ALA A 14 16.50 3.77 25.13
N SER A 15 17.82 3.75 24.93
CA SER A 15 18.51 2.76 24.09
C SER A 15 19.72 2.21 24.85
N ALA A 16 19.75 0.91 25.12
CA ALA A 16 20.85 0.29 25.87
C ALA A 16 21.20 -1.11 25.33
N PRO A 17 22.49 -1.50 25.32
CA PRO A 17 22.89 -2.87 25.09
C PRO A 17 22.26 -3.81 26.11
N TYR A 18 21.87 -5.00 25.66
CA TYR A 18 21.30 -6.07 26.47
C TYR A 18 22.02 -7.38 26.17
N SER A 19 22.85 -7.81 27.11
CA SER A 19 23.74 -8.97 26.97
C SER A 19 23.04 -10.30 27.27
N ALA A 20 22.04 -10.30 28.15
CA ALA A 20 21.33 -11.51 28.53
C ALA A 20 20.54 -12.10 27.35
N ALA A 21 20.36 -13.42 27.36
CA ALA A 21 19.60 -14.12 26.35
C ALA A 21 18.10 -13.80 26.43
N ILE A 22 17.48 -13.61 25.27
CA ILE A 22 16.03 -13.39 25.09
C ILE A 22 15.52 -14.50 24.18
N LYS A 23 14.51 -15.26 24.61
CA LYS A 23 13.89 -16.33 23.81
C LYS A 23 12.56 -15.82 23.27
N VAL A 24 12.41 -15.80 21.95
CA VAL A 24 11.24 -15.22 21.26
C VAL A 24 10.83 -16.07 20.07
N ALA A 25 9.53 -16.09 19.77
CA ALA A 25 9.02 -16.60 18.51
C ALA A 25 9.15 -15.52 17.42
N VAL A 26 9.42 -15.97 16.20
CA VAL A 26 9.42 -15.12 15.00
C VAL A 26 8.02 -15.17 14.39
N CYS A 27 7.29 -14.06 14.46
CA CYS A 27 5.89 -13.97 14.05
C CYS A 27 5.72 -13.37 12.65
N GLY A 28 6.67 -12.55 12.21
CA GLY A 28 6.61 -11.91 10.89
C GLY A 28 7.97 -11.42 10.45
N ILE A 29 8.14 -11.31 9.13
CA ILE A 29 9.36 -10.81 8.51
C ILE A 29 8.95 -9.78 7.46
N GLY A 30 9.29 -8.52 7.72
CA GLY A 30 9.03 -7.42 6.80
C GLY A 30 10.02 -7.38 5.64
N GLN A 31 9.76 -6.48 4.70
CA GLN A 31 10.63 -6.24 3.55
C GLN A 31 11.99 -5.67 3.97
N VAL A 32 13.01 -5.92 3.14
CA VAL A 32 14.32 -5.29 3.29
C VAL A 32 14.20 -3.85 2.81
N VAL A 33 14.58 -2.91 3.67
CA VAL A 33 14.56 -1.48 3.41
C VAL A 33 15.98 -0.97 3.32
N GLN A 34 16.29 -0.30 2.21
CA GLN A 34 17.54 0.42 2.02
C GLN A 34 17.43 1.82 2.62
N TYR A 35 18.46 2.24 3.35
CA TYR A 35 18.53 3.56 3.96
C TYR A 35 19.96 4.09 3.93
N ARG A 36 20.11 5.40 4.14
CA ARG A 36 21.41 6.05 4.29
C ARG A 36 21.67 6.30 5.77
N ASN A 37 22.80 5.83 6.30
CA ASN A 37 23.17 6.10 7.69
C ASN A 37 23.68 7.54 7.87
N ALA A 38 23.97 7.95 9.11
CA ALA A 38 24.49 9.28 9.41
C ALA A 38 25.83 9.60 8.70
N ASN A 39 26.59 8.57 8.31
CA ASN A 39 27.87 8.70 7.62
C ASN A 39 27.72 8.80 6.09
N GLY A 40 26.50 8.68 5.56
CA GLY A 40 26.25 8.68 4.11
C GLY A 40 26.32 7.31 3.44
N ASP A 41 26.65 6.24 4.18
CA ASP A 41 26.69 4.89 3.62
C ASP A 41 25.29 4.38 3.33
N GLN A 42 25.12 3.71 2.19
CA GLN A 42 23.94 2.90 1.94
C GLN A 42 24.01 1.63 2.80
N ARG A 43 22.93 1.38 3.53
CA ARG A 43 22.76 0.23 4.42
C ARG A 43 21.38 -0.36 4.20
N GLU A 44 21.24 -1.61 4.62
CA GLU A 44 19.98 -2.32 4.55
C GLU A 44 19.55 -2.72 5.96
N SER A 45 18.25 -2.79 6.16
CA SER A 45 17.68 -3.33 7.38
C SER A 45 16.39 -4.04 7.06
N MET A 46 15.98 -4.97 7.92
CA MET A 46 14.67 -5.60 7.82
C MET A 46 13.96 -5.55 9.15
N THR A 47 12.65 -5.37 9.10
CA THR A 47 11.80 -5.43 10.29
C THR A 47 11.43 -6.89 10.57
N VAL A 48 11.45 -7.27 11.84
CA VAL A 48 11.06 -8.62 12.28
C VAL A 48 10.03 -8.48 13.38
N GLY A 49 9.02 -9.32 13.38
CA GLY A 49 8.01 -9.39 14.41
C GLY A 49 8.39 -10.46 15.41
N PHE A 50 8.55 -10.10 16.68
CA PHE A 50 8.82 -11.04 17.74
C PHE A 50 7.67 -11.10 18.72
N ALA A 51 7.46 -12.25 19.34
CA ALA A 51 6.57 -12.37 20.48
C ALA A 51 7.08 -13.40 21.49
N ASP A 52 6.64 -13.21 22.72
CA ASP A 52 6.67 -14.23 23.76
C ASP A 52 5.30 -14.31 24.44
N GLN A 53 5.19 -15.05 25.55
CA GLN A 53 3.94 -15.17 26.30
C GLN A 53 3.44 -13.84 26.90
N SER A 54 4.31 -12.83 27.01
CA SER A 54 4.02 -11.58 27.71
C SER A 54 3.66 -10.42 26.80
N MET A 55 4.24 -10.33 25.59
CA MET A 55 3.93 -9.28 24.60
C MET A 55 4.51 -9.60 23.21
N ALA A 56 4.02 -8.88 22.21
CA ALA A 56 4.65 -8.76 20.90
C ALA A 56 5.54 -7.51 20.82
N VAL A 57 6.64 -7.58 20.06
CA VAL A 57 7.59 -6.48 19.92
C VAL A 57 8.19 -6.42 18.52
N LYS A 58 8.49 -5.19 18.08
CA LYS A 58 9.19 -4.95 16.82
C LYS A 58 10.67 -5.30 16.97
N GLY A 59 11.23 -5.87 15.92
CA GLY A 59 12.64 -6.14 15.75
C GLY A 59 13.20 -5.37 14.56
N THR A 60 14.42 -4.88 14.65
CA THR A 60 15.16 -4.32 13.51
C THR A 60 16.46 -5.07 13.35
N LEU A 61 16.60 -5.79 12.24
CA LEU A 61 17.81 -6.51 11.89
C LEU A 61 18.62 -5.65 10.93
N TYR A 62 19.77 -5.18 11.38
CA TYR A 62 20.76 -4.48 10.55
C TYR A 62 21.77 -5.44 9.91
N ASP A 63 21.99 -6.61 10.51
CA ASP A 63 22.89 -7.63 9.97
C ASP A 63 22.11 -8.72 9.23
N LEU A 64 21.93 -8.53 7.93
CA LEU A 64 21.17 -9.45 7.07
C LEU A 64 21.80 -10.83 6.92
N THR A 65 23.08 -11.03 7.31
CA THR A 65 23.69 -12.37 7.32
C THR A 65 22.95 -13.34 8.24
N LYS A 66 22.18 -12.81 9.20
CA LYS A 66 21.39 -13.57 10.17
C LYS A 66 19.96 -13.87 9.72
N LYS A 67 19.54 -13.36 8.55
CA LYS A 67 18.18 -13.51 8.01
C LYS A 67 17.74 -14.97 7.93
N GLU A 68 18.59 -15.86 7.43
CA GLU A 68 18.26 -17.29 7.25
C GLU A 68 17.93 -18.03 8.56
N THR A 69 18.40 -17.50 9.69
CA THR A 69 18.13 -18.06 11.01
C THR A 69 16.75 -17.63 11.54
N LEU A 70 16.23 -16.50 11.04
CA LEU A 70 14.93 -15.95 11.41
C LEU A 70 13.89 -16.44 10.40
N ARG A 71 13.10 -17.44 10.79
CA ARG A 71 12.01 -17.98 9.97
C ARG A 71 10.69 -17.87 10.71
N VAL A 72 9.65 -17.40 10.03
CA VAL A 72 8.30 -17.28 10.63
C VAL A 72 7.87 -18.63 11.19
N GLY A 73 7.31 -18.63 12.40
CA GLY A 73 6.88 -19.82 13.14
C GLY A 73 8.00 -20.53 13.93
N THR A 74 9.26 -20.10 13.79
CA THR A 74 10.38 -20.65 14.59
C THR A 74 10.62 -19.85 15.86
N THR A 75 11.27 -20.46 16.84
CA THR A 75 11.73 -19.78 18.06
C THR A 75 13.25 -19.61 18.02
N VAL A 76 13.71 -18.42 18.36
CA VAL A 76 15.12 -18.06 18.39
C VAL A 76 15.53 -17.51 19.76
N MET A 77 16.80 -17.68 20.08
CA MET A 77 17.46 -17.04 21.20
C MET A 77 18.33 -15.90 20.67
N LEU A 78 18.05 -14.69 21.14
CA LEU A 78 18.77 -13.47 20.84
C LEU A 78 19.71 -13.14 21.99
N MET A 79 20.96 -12.81 21.69
CA MET A 79 21.95 -12.36 22.69
C MET A 79 22.69 -11.14 22.18
N ASN A 80 23.21 -10.31 23.09
CA ASN A 80 23.94 -9.08 22.74
C ASN A 80 23.14 -8.17 21.80
N THR A 81 21.86 -7.96 22.11
CA THR A 81 20.97 -7.07 21.35
C THR A 81 21.03 -5.66 21.91
N ILE A 82 20.41 -4.70 21.23
CA ILE A 82 20.18 -3.36 21.77
C ILE A 82 18.66 -3.21 21.96
N ILE A 83 18.24 -2.81 23.15
CA ILE A 83 16.83 -2.59 23.46
C ILE A 83 16.55 -1.09 23.38
N LYS A 84 15.67 -0.70 22.46
CA LYS A 84 15.11 0.65 22.33
C LYS A 84 13.74 0.69 22.97
N ARG A 85 13.67 1.18 24.21
CA ARG A 85 12.45 1.20 25.03
C ARG A 85 11.42 2.22 24.53
N ASP A 86 11.89 3.38 24.10
CA ASP A 86 11.09 4.46 23.50
C ASP A 86 10.30 3.99 22.27
N MET A 87 10.97 3.24 21.39
CA MET A 87 10.40 2.70 20.17
C MET A 87 9.84 1.28 20.33
N LYS A 88 9.87 0.71 21.55
CA LYS A 88 9.56 -0.70 21.84
C LYS A 88 10.12 -1.66 20.77
N THR A 89 11.43 -1.59 20.56
CA THR A 89 12.11 -2.33 19.48
C THR A 89 13.38 -3.03 19.96
N ILE A 90 13.57 -4.27 19.52
CA ILE A 90 14.83 -5.04 19.67
C ILE A 90 15.68 -4.82 18.42
N VAL A 91 16.90 -4.34 18.59
CA VAL A 91 17.84 -4.11 17.50
C VAL A 91 18.91 -5.20 17.48
N ILE A 92 19.04 -5.86 16.33
CA ILE A 92 19.97 -6.95 16.07
C ILE A 92 21.06 -6.43 15.12
N THR A 93 22.29 -6.44 15.59
CA THR A 93 23.47 -5.91 14.87
C THR A 93 24.46 -7.02 14.54
N ASN A 94 25.61 -6.67 13.99
CA ASN A 94 26.72 -7.61 13.78
C ASN A 94 27.20 -8.27 15.09
N LYS A 95 27.18 -7.54 16.22
CA LYS A 95 27.58 -8.05 17.55
C LYS A 95 26.54 -8.96 18.20
N SER A 96 25.29 -8.91 17.75
CA SER A 96 24.22 -9.75 18.26
C SER A 96 24.40 -11.19 17.81
N LYS A 97 23.95 -12.16 18.61
CA LYS A 97 23.88 -13.57 18.22
C LYS A 97 22.43 -13.99 18.12
N VAL A 98 22.11 -14.78 17.09
CA VAL A 98 20.78 -15.35 16.85
C VAL A 98 20.96 -16.85 16.71
N LEU A 99 20.33 -17.62 17.59
CA LEU A 99 20.45 -19.07 17.63
C LEU A 99 19.06 -19.71 17.55
N LYS A 100 18.90 -20.76 16.76
CA LYS A 100 17.67 -21.57 16.79
C LYS A 100 17.55 -22.28 18.12
N THR A 101 16.34 -22.43 18.63
CA THR A 101 16.09 -23.09 19.91
C THR A 101 14.75 -23.83 19.87
N SER A 102 14.46 -24.60 20.93
CA SER A 102 13.17 -25.29 21.07
C SER A 102 12.01 -24.28 21.08
N PRO A 103 10.82 -24.66 20.60
CA PRO A 103 9.64 -23.80 20.61
C PRO A 103 9.38 -23.16 21.98
N LEU A 104 8.89 -21.92 21.97
CA LEU A 104 8.36 -21.29 23.19
C LEU A 104 6.93 -21.79 23.42
N ALA A 105 6.62 -22.20 24.65
CA ALA A 105 5.26 -22.59 25.03
C ALA A 105 4.39 -21.36 25.33
N ASN A 106 3.07 -21.53 25.24
CA ASN A 106 2.06 -20.57 25.72
C ASN A 106 2.05 -19.19 25.04
N ILE A 107 2.36 -19.12 23.74
CA ILE A 107 2.11 -17.91 22.96
C ILE A 107 0.71 -18.00 22.37
N SER A 108 -0.17 -17.06 22.73
CA SER A 108 -1.51 -16.95 22.13
C SER A 108 -1.45 -16.57 20.65
N GLU A 109 -2.43 -17.01 19.87
CA GLU A 109 -2.55 -16.60 18.45
C GLU A 109 -2.62 -15.09 18.26
N GLU A 110 -3.26 -14.37 19.18
CA GLU A 110 -3.34 -12.90 19.18
C GLU A 110 -1.95 -12.28 19.19
N ARG A 111 -1.06 -12.75 20.07
CA ARG A 111 0.35 -12.29 20.14
C ARG A 111 1.13 -12.58 18.87
N ILE A 112 0.86 -13.71 18.22
CA ILE A 112 1.46 -14.03 16.93
C ILE A 112 0.97 -13.06 15.86
N LYS A 113 -0.34 -12.76 15.82
CA LYS A 113 -0.94 -11.78 14.91
C LYS A 113 -0.40 -10.36 15.16
N GLU A 114 -0.29 -9.94 16.42
CA GLU A 114 0.32 -8.66 16.81
C GLU A 114 1.78 -8.59 16.35
N GLY A 115 2.58 -9.61 16.64
CA GLY A 115 3.97 -9.69 16.21
C GLY A 115 4.10 -9.64 14.69
N HIS A 116 3.22 -10.35 13.97
CA HIS A 116 3.15 -10.30 12.52
C HIS A 116 2.87 -8.88 12.02
N ALA A 117 1.84 -8.21 12.57
CA ALA A 117 1.46 -6.84 12.20
C ALA A 117 2.56 -5.81 12.49
N LEU A 118 3.41 -6.03 13.51
CA LEU A 118 4.57 -5.17 13.77
C LEU A 118 5.67 -5.31 12.69
N ALA A 119 5.77 -6.47 12.04
CA ALA A 119 6.72 -6.72 10.96
C ALA A 119 6.18 -6.32 9.59
N CYS A 120 4.93 -6.70 9.35
CA CYS A 120 4.18 -6.51 8.12
C CYS A 120 2.87 -5.81 8.50
N PRO A 121 2.89 -4.48 8.68
CA PRO A 121 1.67 -3.75 9.00
C PRO A 121 0.60 -4.00 7.94
N PRO A 122 -0.68 -4.13 8.33
CA PRO A 122 -1.75 -4.23 7.35
C PRO A 122 -1.73 -2.99 6.43
N PRO A 123 -2.15 -3.14 5.16
CA PRO A 123 -2.32 -2.01 4.27
C PRO A 123 -3.23 -0.94 4.89
N ALA A 124 -2.95 0.33 4.61
CA ALA A 124 -3.80 1.42 5.03
C ALA A 124 -5.24 1.26 4.49
N ASP A 125 -6.21 1.73 5.27
CA ASP A 125 -7.62 1.66 4.89
C ASP A 125 -7.88 2.37 3.56
N ARG A 126 -8.82 1.80 2.78
CA ARG A 126 -9.30 2.43 1.56
C ARG A 126 -10.19 3.60 1.91
N VAL A 127 -9.89 4.75 1.30
CA VAL A 127 -10.67 5.98 1.47
C VAL A 127 -11.08 6.54 0.11
N GLN A 128 -12.15 7.33 0.10
CA GLN A 128 -12.52 8.15 -1.05
C GLN A 128 -11.52 9.29 -1.23
N ILE A 129 -11.24 9.68 -2.46
CA ILE A 129 -10.24 10.70 -2.78
C ILE A 129 -10.60 12.05 -2.12
N LYS A 130 -11.88 12.41 -2.03
CA LYS A 130 -12.31 13.63 -1.34
C LYS A 130 -11.83 13.71 0.10
N SER A 131 -11.77 12.57 0.80
CA SER A 131 -11.34 12.52 2.21
C SER A 131 -9.87 12.92 2.38
N VAL A 132 -9.03 12.73 1.36
CA VAL A 132 -7.60 13.09 1.37
C VAL A 132 -7.40 14.56 1.72
N HIS A 133 -8.27 15.45 1.22
CA HIS A 133 -8.22 16.88 1.52
C HIS A 133 -8.49 17.21 3.00
N SER A 134 -9.17 16.33 3.74
CA SER A 134 -9.40 16.46 5.18
C SER A 134 -8.39 15.68 6.04
N SER A 135 -7.76 14.64 5.49
CA SER A 135 -6.84 13.76 6.23
C SER A 135 -5.59 14.47 6.75
N PRO A 136 -5.07 14.10 7.94
CA PRO A 136 -3.81 14.65 8.46
C PRO A 136 -2.61 14.32 7.57
N VAL A 137 -1.64 15.23 7.48
CA VAL A 137 -0.38 15.01 6.75
C VAL A 137 0.40 13.84 7.38
N LYS A 138 1.12 13.07 6.55
CA LYS A 138 1.85 11.84 6.89
C LYS A 138 0.98 10.62 7.24
N THR A 139 -0.34 10.75 7.17
CA THR A 139 -1.23 9.58 7.26
C THR A 139 -1.08 8.74 6.00
N LEU A 140 -1.03 7.42 6.15
CA LEU A 140 -1.08 6.49 5.03
C LEU A 140 -2.53 6.19 4.69
N VAL A 141 -2.86 6.22 3.41
CA VAL A 141 -4.19 5.88 2.90
C VAL A 141 -4.07 4.98 1.68
N THR A 142 -5.12 4.23 1.38
CA THR A 142 -5.28 3.52 0.11
C THR A 142 -6.37 4.22 -0.69
N ILE A 143 -6.15 4.45 -1.99
CA ILE A 143 -7.18 4.99 -2.89
C ILE A 143 -7.36 4.09 -4.10
N ARG A 144 -8.55 4.16 -4.70
CA ARG A 144 -8.87 3.54 -6.00
C ARG A 144 -9.49 4.60 -6.89
N GLY A 145 -9.10 4.63 -8.15
CA GLY A 145 -9.65 5.58 -9.12
C GLY A 145 -9.04 5.44 -10.51
N GLN A 146 -9.56 6.23 -11.43
CA GLN A 146 -9.11 6.29 -12.82
C GLN A 146 -7.96 7.27 -12.97
N ILE A 147 -6.94 6.92 -13.75
CA ILE A 147 -5.89 7.86 -14.17
C ILE A 147 -6.47 8.79 -15.23
N ILE A 148 -6.58 10.08 -14.93
CA ILE A 148 -7.11 11.08 -15.89
C ILE A 148 -6.01 11.87 -16.59
N SER A 149 -4.80 11.92 -16.01
CA SER A 149 -3.64 12.53 -16.65
C SER A 149 -2.34 12.02 -16.03
N GLU A 150 -1.28 12.00 -16.81
CA GLU A 150 0.08 11.71 -16.37
C GLU A 150 1.05 12.83 -16.77
N GLU A 151 1.95 13.20 -15.85
CA GLU A 151 3.07 14.08 -16.14
C GLU A 151 4.25 13.26 -16.66
N MET A 152 5.16 13.88 -17.43
CA MET A 152 6.40 13.25 -17.83
C MET A 152 7.30 12.94 -16.61
N GLU A 153 8.06 11.85 -16.70
CA GLU A 153 9.12 11.57 -15.72
C GLU A 153 10.13 12.73 -15.71
N ARG A 154 10.47 13.20 -14.51
CA ARG A 154 11.50 14.20 -14.29
C ARG A 154 12.49 13.72 -13.24
N THR A 155 13.67 14.33 -13.22
CA THR A 155 14.72 14.01 -12.25
C THR A 155 14.85 15.15 -11.25
N VAL A 156 14.87 14.82 -9.96
CA VAL A 156 15.09 15.78 -8.87
C VAL A 156 16.21 15.30 -7.95
N LYS A 157 16.97 16.21 -7.35
CA LYS A 157 18.02 15.87 -6.39
C LYS A 157 17.45 15.67 -4.99
N VAL A 158 17.57 14.45 -4.47
CA VAL A 158 17.19 14.10 -3.08
C VAL A 158 18.44 13.60 -2.36
N GLY A 159 18.90 14.35 -1.35
CA GLY A 159 20.11 13.99 -0.60
C GLY A 159 21.37 13.89 -1.47
N GLY A 160 21.45 14.72 -2.52
CA GLY A 160 22.55 14.74 -3.50
C GLY A 160 22.46 13.66 -4.58
N VAL A 161 21.42 12.82 -4.57
CA VAL A 161 21.21 11.75 -5.56
C VAL A 161 20.09 12.13 -6.52
N ASP A 162 20.35 11.99 -7.81
CA ASP A 162 19.36 12.15 -8.86
C ASP A 162 18.28 11.06 -8.72
N THR A 163 17.04 11.49 -8.51
CA THR A 163 15.90 10.62 -8.21
C THR A 163 14.76 10.90 -9.19
N SER A 164 14.31 9.85 -9.88
CA SER A 164 13.13 9.91 -10.75
C SER A 164 11.86 10.20 -9.95
N VAL A 165 11.07 11.14 -10.46
CA VAL A 165 9.75 11.49 -9.93
C VAL A 165 8.78 11.71 -11.09
N ARG A 166 7.55 11.26 -10.93
CA ARG A 166 6.46 11.43 -11.89
C ARG A 166 5.16 11.69 -11.14
N SER A 167 4.24 12.47 -11.70
CA SER A 167 2.93 12.66 -11.08
C SER A 167 1.82 12.08 -11.94
N LEU A 168 0.81 11.53 -11.28
CA LEU A 168 -0.47 11.15 -11.88
C LEU A 168 -1.57 12.02 -11.27
N ARG A 169 -2.64 12.30 -12.02
CA ARG A 169 -3.92 12.74 -11.45
C ARG A 169 -4.88 11.56 -11.49
N VAL A 170 -5.39 11.20 -10.32
CA VAL A 170 -6.31 10.09 -10.13
C VAL A 170 -7.66 10.65 -9.71
N LYS A 171 -8.72 10.19 -10.36
CA LYS A 171 -10.10 10.61 -10.12
C LYS A 171 -10.94 9.43 -9.64
N ASP A 172 -11.78 9.67 -8.66
CA ASP A 172 -12.90 8.79 -8.32
C ASP A 172 -14.22 9.57 -8.44
N GLU A 173 -15.33 9.00 -8.00
CA GLU A 173 -16.63 9.66 -8.01
C GLU A 173 -16.70 10.91 -7.11
N THR A 174 -15.74 11.10 -6.20
CA THR A 174 -15.78 12.13 -5.16
C THR A 174 -14.86 13.32 -5.41
N ALA A 175 -13.67 13.10 -5.99
CA ALA A 175 -12.67 14.14 -6.21
C ALA A 175 -11.54 13.69 -7.16
N VAL A 176 -10.64 14.62 -7.45
CA VAL A 176 -9.38 14.37 -8.15
C VAL A 176 -8.23 14.66 -7.19
N CYS A 177 -7.23 13.80 -7.13
CA CYS A 177 -6.01 14.04 -6.35
C CYS A 177 -4.75 13.80 -7.18
N LYS A 178 -3.73 14.61 -6.94
CA LYS A 178 -2.38 14.41 -7.46
C LYS A 178 -1.67 13.33 -6.64
N VAL A 179 -1.06 12.38 -7.34
CA VAL A 179 -0.26 11.30 -6.75
C VAL A 179 1.16 11.37 -7.30
N THR A 180 2.14 11.63 -6.43
CA THR A 180 3.55 11.70 -6.78
C THR A 180 4.23 10.34 -6.59
N LEU A 181 4.66 9.75 -7.70
CA LEU A 181 5.41 8.51 -7.79
C LEU A 181 6.91 8.79 -7.73
N TRP A 182 7.63 8.02 -6.91
CA TRP A 182 9.07 8.14 -6.73
C TRP A 182 9.82 6.89 -7.17
N ARG A 183 11.08 7.06 -7.61
CA ARG A 183 12.01 5.97 -7.94
C ARG A 183 11.39 5.00 -8.96
N ASP A 184 11.31 3.71 -8.63
CA ASP A 184 10.82 2.67 -9.54
C ASP A 184 9.35 2.87 -9.93
N PHE A 185 8.54 3.47 -9.05
CA PHE A 185 7.15 3.80 -9.37
C PHE A 185 7.06 4.88 -10.46
N ALA A 186 8.00 5.84 -10.49
CA ALA A 186 8.01 6.90 -11.51
C ALA A 186 8.26 6.34 -12.92
N LYS A 187 8.99 5.22 -13.02
CA LYS A 187 9.36 4.55 -14.28
C LYS A 187 8.33 3.53 -14.75
N ARG A 188 7.36 3.17 -13.91
CA ARG A 188 6.37 2.14 -14.23
C ARG A 188 5.43 2.66 -15.32
N LYS A 189 5.16 1.84 -16.34
CA LYS A 189 4.17 2.21 -17.36
C LYS A 189 2.78 2.28 -16.74
N THR A 190 2.08 3.37 -17.02
CA THR A 190 0.69 3.62 -16.69
C THR A 190 0.00 4.15 -17.94
N SER A 191 -1.32 4.02 -18.01
CA SER A 191 -2.11 4.52 -19.13
C SER A 191 -3.22 5.42 -18.59
N VAL A 192 -3.43 6.56 -19.24
CA VAL A 192 -4.63 7.38 -19.01
C VAL A 192 -5.86 6.54 -19.37
N GLY A 193 -6.88 6.56 -18.50
CA GLY A 193 -8.08 5.76 -18.62
C GLY A 193 -8.09 4.48 -17.77
N SER A 194 -6.92 3.95 -17.40
CA SER A 194 -6.82 2.76 -16.53
C SER A 194 -7.33 3.04 -15.12
N HIS A 195 -7.99 2.06 -14.52
CA HIS A 195 -8.37 2.08 -13.11
C HIS A 195 -7.28 1.45 -12.27
N ILE A 196 -6.85 2.13 -11.22
CA ILE A 196 -5.79 1.67 -10.35
C ILE A 196 -6.23 1.65 -8.90
N GLN A 197 -5.64 0.74 -8.14
CA GLN A 197 -5.57 0.81 -6.69
C GLN A 197 -4.12 1.11 -6.29
N ILE A 198 -3.94 2.13 -5.45
CA ILE A 198 -2.65 2.48 -4.90
C ILE A 198 -2.73 2.50 -3.37
N THR A 199 -1.92 1.64 -2.74
CA THR A 199 -1.95 1.41 -1.30
C THR A 199 -0.85 2.17 -0.57
N ASP A 200 -1.05 2.39 0.73
CA ASP A 200 -0.02 2.93 1.64
C ASP A 200 0.67 4.20 1.10
N VAL A 201 -0.09 5.09 0.47
CA VAL A 201 0.39 6.40 0.01
C VAL A 201 0.25 7.42 1.12
N ALA A 202 1.27 8.25 1.29
CA ALA A 202 1.30 9.26 2.33
C ALA A 202 0.65 10.55 1.88
N VAL A 203 -0.24 11.10 2.72
CA VAL A 203 -0.77 12.46 2.54
C VAL A 203 0.36 13.47 2.72
N GLN A 204 0.57 14.32 1.72
CA GLN A 204 1.51 15.42 1.73
C GLN A 204 0.77 16.74 1.56
N LEU A 205 1.40 17.82 2.04
CA LEU A 205 0.93 19.18 1.83
C LEU A 205 2.03 19.93 1.09
N TYR A 206 1.71 20.47 -0.08
CA TYR A 206 2.62 21.28 -0.88
C TYR A 206 1.85 22.45 -1.47
N ASN A 207 2.34 23.68 -1.26
CA ASN A 207 1.66 24.91 -1.66
C ASN A 207 0.17 24.93 -1.28
N ASP A 208 -0.14 24.57 -0.02
CA ASP A 208 -1.49 24.47 0.55
C ASP A 208 -2.44 23.46 -0.15
N GLU A 209 -1.93 22.65 -1.08
CA GLU A 209 -2.67 21.59 -1.73
C GLU A 209 -2.28 20.23 -1.12
N LYS A 210 -3.29 19.46 -0.67
CA LYS A 210 -3.06 18.08 -0.24
C LYS A 210 -2.93 17.17 -1.46
N SER A 211 -1.86 16.40 -1.46
CA SER A 211 -1.54 15.40 -2.48
C SER A 211 -1.12 14.10 -1.82
N LEU A 212 -0.97 13.06 -2.63
CA LEU A 212 -0.51 11.74 -2.17
C LEU A 212 0.89 11.48 -2.71
N SER A 213 1.70 10.77 -1.95
CA SER A 213 3.03 10.37 -2.37
C SER A 213 3.33 8.92 -2.03
N THR A 214 3.94 8.22 -2.98
CA THR A 214 4.34 6.82 -2.79
C THR A 214 5.35 6.68 -1.66
N THR A 215 5.19 5.62 -0.88
CA THR A 215 6.10 5.25 0.20
C THR A 215 6.86 3.96 -0.15
N THR A 216 7.74 3.52 0.74
CA THR A 216 8.39 2.21 0.60
C THR A 216 7.43 1.04 0.75
N ARG A 217 6.21 1.27 1.25
CA ARG A 217 5.17 0.25 1.41
C ARG A 217 4.18 0.21 0.26
N THR A 218 4.19 1.23 -0.60
CA THR A 218 3.17 1.38 -1.64
C THR A 218 3.14 0.18 -2.58
N THR A 219 1.95 -0.30 -2.87
CA THR A 219 1.69 -1.13 -4.06
C THR A 219 0.81 -0.35 -5.03
N LEU A 220 1.04 -0.56 -6.32
CA LEU A 220 0.23 0.02 -7.40
C LEU A 220 -0.26 -1.15 -8.26
N GLU A 221 -1.55 -1.29 -8.43
CA GLU A 221 -2.15 -2.38 -9.20
C GLU A 221 -3.23 -1.81 -10.10
N GLU A 222 -3.28 -2.30 -11.35
CA GLU A 222 -4.42 -2.05 -12.23
C GLU A 222 -5.55 -2.96 -11.77
N VAL A 223 -6.74 -2.37 -11.65
CA VAL A 223 -7.94 -3.04 -11.17
C VAL A 223 -9.03 -2.88 -12.21
N GLU A 224 -9.98 -3.81 -12.21
CA GLU A 224 -11.12 -3.74 -13.13
C GLU A 224 -11.85 -2.41 -12.95
N THR A 225 -12.34 -1.86 -14.06
CA THR A 225 -13.27 -0.74 -14.05
C THR A 225 -14.47 -1.12 -13.18
N PRO A 226 -14.82 -0.32 -12.16
CA PRO A 226 -16.02 -0.58 -11.40
C PRO A 226 -17.22 -0.59 -12.36
N GLU A 227 -18.08 -1.60 -12.24
CA GLU A 227 -19.34 -1.63 -12.99
C GLU A 227 -20.16 -0.41 -12.57
N MET A 228 -20.39 0.50 -13.53
CA MET A 228 -21.24 1.66 -13.34
C MET A 228 -22.59 1.40 -13.96
N MET A 229 -23.64 1.40 -13.15
CA MET A 229 -25.02 1.46 -13.62
C MET A 229 -25.39 2.94 -13.76
N LYS A 230 -25.58 3.39 -15.01
CA LYS A 230 -26.08 4.73 -15.31
C LYS A 230 -27.51 4.60 -15.85
N VAL A 231 -28.47 5.25 -15.20
CA VAL A 231 -29.84 5.35 -15.71
C VAL A 231 -29.91 6.63 -16.52
N MET A 232 -30.30 6.51 -17.79
CA MET A 232 -30.45 7.64 -18.70
C MET A 232 -31.71 7.44 -19.53
N THR A 233 -32.33 8.55 -19.91
CA THR A 233 -33.44 8.55 -20.86
C THR A 233 -32.86 8.82 -22.24
N PHE A 234 -33.13 7.96 -23.20
CA PHE A 234 -32.75 8.21 -24.58
C PHE A 234 -33.89 8.91 -25.31
N ILE A 235 -33.58 10.01 -25.99
CA ILE A 235 -34.54 10.88 -26.68
C ILE A 235 -34.51 10.73 -28.20
N ALA A 236 -33.45 10.16 -28.74
CA ALA A 236 -33.32 9.83 -30.15
C ALA A 236 -32.47 8.57 -30.34
N PHE A 237 -32.67 7.90 -31.46
CA PHE A 237 -31.83 6.79 -31.90
C PHE A 237 -31.77 6.73 -33.43
N GLU A 238 -30.67 6.24 -33.97
CA GLU A 238 -30.46 6.04 -35.40
C GLU A 238 -29.57 4.81 -35.62
N TRP A 239 -29.90 4.00 -36.64
CA TRP A 239 -29.03 2.90 -37.03
C TRP A 239 -27.77 3.44 -37.72
N VAL A 240 -26.61 3.15 -37.14
CA VAL A 240 -25.31 3.48 -37.76
C VAL A 240 -25.03 2.54 -38.93
N ASP A 241 -25.32 1.26 -38.71
CA ASP A 241 -25.29 0.21 -39.72
C ASP A 241 -26.24 -0.93 -39.31
N SER A 242 -26.20 -2.06 -40.04
CA SER A 242 -27.03 -3.24 -39.78
C SER A 242 -26.85 -3.89 -38.39
N ASN A 243 -25.77 -3.56 -37.68
CA ASN A 243 -25.36 -4.19 -36.42
C ASN A 243 -25.31 -3.21 -35.24
N PHE A 244 -25.28 -1.89 -35.47
CA PHE A 244 -25.09 -0.91 -34.41
C PHE A 244 -26.16 0.18 -34.42
N LEU A 245 -26.73 0.42 -33.24
CA LEU A 245 -27.69 1.50 -32.97
C LEU A 245 -26.96 2.61 -32.21
N SER A 246 -27.02 3.84 -32.74
CA SER A 246 -26.65 5.05 -32.00
C SER A 246 -27.87 5.54 -31.22
N MET A 247 -27.68 5.94 -29.96
CA MET A 247 -28.72 6.44 -29.09
C MET A 247 -28.25 7.73 -28.42
N THR A 248 -29.05 8.79 -28.51
CA THR A 248 -28.78 10.09 -27.91
C THR A 248 -29.48 10.19 -26.56
N ALA A 249 -28.72 10.40 -25.49
CA ALA A 249 -29.26 10.52 -24.15
C ALA A 249 -29.69 11.96 -23.85
N ASP A 250 -30.80 12.12 -23.14
CA ASP A 250 -31.23 13.37 -22.54
C ASP A 250 -30.22 13.80 -21.47
N SER A 251 -29.82 15.06 -21.50
CA SER A 251 -28.85 15.62 -20.57
C SER A 251 -29.24 17.04 -20.19
N GLU A 252 -29.22 17.32 -18.88
CA GLU A 252 -29.53 18.65 -18.33
C GLU A 252 -28.50 19.72 -18.75
N ASP A 253 -27.29 19.30 -19.13
CA ASP A 253 -26.20 20.18 -19.55
C ASP A 253 -26.24 20.52 -21.06
N GLU A 254 -27.33 20.17 -21.76
CA GLU A 254 -27.53 20.34 -23.23
C GLU A 254 -26.39 19.74 -24.10
N ASP A 255 -25.60 18.81 -23.56
CA ASP A 255 -24.47 18.17 -24.24
C ASP A 255 -24.84 16.88 -24.99
N PHE A 256 -26.08 16.40 -24.81
CA PHE A 256 -26.73 15.28 -25.53
C PHE A 256 -25.78 14.14 -25.94
N PRO A 257 -25.18 13.41 -24.98
CA PRO A 257 -24.16 12.42 -25.28
C PRO A 257 -24.73 11.24 -26.08
N GLU A 258 -23.97 10.81 -27.09
CA GLU A 258 -24.30 9.67 -27.95
C GLU A 258 -23.63 8.38 -27.45
N PHE A 259 -24.39 7.29 -27.51
CA PHE A 259 -23.95 5.96 -27.13
C PHE A 259 -24.25 4.98 -28.26
N THR A 260 -23.32 4.07 -28.54
CA THR A 260 -23.51 3.02 -29.53
C THR A 260 -23.68 1.67 -28.85
N VAL A 261 -24.72 0.93 -29.24
CA VAL A 261 -25.00 -0.42 -28.73
C VAL A 261 -25.14 -1.40 -29.89
N SER A 262 -24.63 -2.62 -29.70
CA SER A 262 -24.79 -3.66 -30.71
C SER A 262 -26.23 -4.20 -30.73
N LYS A 263 -26.71 -4.60 -31.91
CA LYS A 263 -28.02 -5.23 -32.12
C LYS A 263 -28.21 -6.46 -31.24
N GLU A 264 -27.16 -7.26 -31.06
CA GLU A 264 -27.17 -8.43 -30.18
C GLU A 264 -27.37 -8.05 -28.70
N THR A 265 -26.64 -7.04 -28.23
CA THR A 265 -26.78 -6.52 -26.86
C THR A 265 -28.18 -5.98 -26.61
N LEU A 266 -28.71 -5.20 -27.56
CA LEU A 266 -30.06 -4.64 -27.48
C LEU A 266 -31.13 -5.75 -27.44
N ARG A 267 -30.98 -6.77 -28.30
CA ARG A 267 -31.90 -7.91 -28.38
C ARG A 267 -31.94 -8.69 -27.08
N ASN A 268 -30.77 -8.99 -26.53
CA ASN A 268 -30.66 -9.71 -25.27
C ASN A 268 -31.25 -8.90 -24.10
N ALA A 269 -31.12 -7.57 -24.12
CA ALA A 269 -31.68 -6.70 -23.09
C ALA A 269 -33.20 -6.52 -23.18
N LEU A 270 -33.77 -6.46 -24.40
CA LEU A 270 -35.20 -6.27 -24.64
C LEU A 270 -36.00 -7.58 -24.70
N GLY A 271 -35.31 -8.73 -24.83
CA GLY A 271 -35.94 -10.04 -24.93
C GLY A 271 -36.69 -10.26 -26.26
N CYS A 272 -36.28 -9.59 -27.33
CA CYS A 272 -36.92 -9.66 -28.65
C CYS A 272 -36.35 -10.80 -29.51
N GLU A 273 -37.15 -11.34 -30.45
CA GLU A 273 -36.64 -12.28 -31.46
C GLU A 273 -36.02 -11.51 -32.66
N GLU A 274 -35.21 -12.19 -33.48
CA GLU A 274 -34.45 -11.55 -34.57
C GLU A 274 -35.35 -10.84 -35.62
N ASN A 275 -36.61 -11.28 -35.72
CA ASN A 275 -37.60 -10.74 -36.64
C ASN A 275 -38.33 -9.50 -36.11
N ASP A 276 -38.21 -9.15 -34.83
CA ASP A 276 -38.94 -8.04 -34.20
C ASP A 276 -38.18 -6.69 -34.33
N MET A 277 -36.92 -6.72 -34.75
CA MET A 277 -36.11 -5.53 -34.97
C MET A 277 -36.18 -5.10 -36.44
N GLU A 278 -37.30 -4.47 -36.82
CA GLU A 278 -37.44 -3.87 -38.14
C GLU A 278 -36.47 -2.69 -38.31
N SER A 279 -35.66 -2.75 -39.37
CA SER A 279 -34.92 -1.62 -39.91
C SER A 279 -35.93 -0.63 -40.50
N SER A 280 -36.28 0.40 -39.75
CA SER A 280 -36.97 1.60 -40.26
C SER A 280 -35.99 2.46 -41.06
#